data_AF-A0AA39HDI6-F1
#
_entry.id   AF-A0AA39HDI6-F1
#
_cell.length_a   1.000
_cell.length_b   1.000
_cell.length_c   1.000
_cell.angle_alpha   90.00
_cell.angle_beta   90.00
_cell.angle_gamma   90.00
#
_symmetry.space_group_name_H-M   'P 1'
#
loop_
_entity.id
_entity.type
_entity.pdbx_description
1 polymer ?
#
loop_
_entity_poly.entity_id
_entity_poly.type
_entity_poly.pdbx_seq_one_letter_code
_entity_poly.pdbx_strand_id
1 'polypeptide(L)'
;MNGPPVRVNKSFLFEKENFLKLAQLVLGLASLCFAVGCFPNTVFLYCEARLFSGNQLFLACCVNGFFALITLLLTLAHLCSLHDVYYHYNFPMLEKLYTSMATLAYGVGFCVLLISVFTSPFVAQWILIIVFNLATLGSYAYDAYLRWKCEYVL
;
A
#
# COMPACT_ATOMS: atom_id res chain seq x y z
N MET A 1 15.16 -21.20 -24.39
CA MET A 1 15.29 -21.74 -23.02
C MET A 1 13.89 -21.78 -22.42
N ASN A 2 13.34 -22.98 -22.21
CA ASN A 2 12.03 -23.14 -21.58
C ASN A 2 12.25 -23.16 -20.07
N GLY A 3 12.07 -22.00 -19.42
CA GLY A 3 12.00 -21.93 -17.96
C GLY A 3 10.85 -22.78 -17.43
N PRO A 4 10.87 -23.17 -16.14
CA PRO A 4 9.79 -23.92 -15.55
C PRO A 4 8.45 -23.16 -15.71
N PRO A 5 7.34 -23.86 -16.02
CA PRO A 5 6.07 -23.22 -16.32
C PRO A 5 5.57 -22.48 -15.08
N VAL A 6 5.01 -21.29 -15.29
CA VAL A 6 4.30 -20.53 -14.26
C VAL A 6 3.13 -21.38 -13.74
N ARG A 7 3.07 -21.60 -12.42
CA ARG A 7 2.03 -22.41 -11.77
C ARG A 7 1.25 -21.55 -10.81
N VAL A 8 -0.07 -21.65 -10.86
CA VAL A 8 -0.93 -21.02 -9.85
C VAL A 8 -0.75 -21.78 -8.54
N ASN A 9 -0.24 -21.09 -7.53
CA ASN A 9 -0.07 -21.64 -6.20
C ASN A 9 -1.43 -21.69 -5.48
N LYS A 10 -1.96 -22.91 -5.32
CA LYS A 10 -3.24 -23.15 -4.61
C LYS A 10 -3.13 -22.97 -3.09
N SER A 11 -1.90 -22.99 -2.53
CA SER A 11 -1.68 -22.73 -1.09
C SER A 11 -1.61 -21.25 -0.75
N PHE A 12 -1.66 -20.35 -1.74
CA PHE A 12 -1.46 -18.91 -1.56
C PHE A 12 -2.30 -18.31 -0.43
N LEU A 13 -3.59 -18.67 -0.33
CA LEU A 13 -4.50 -18.14 0.70
C LEU A 13 -4.29 -18.72 2.11
N PHE A 14 -3.52 -19.80 2.24
CA PHE A 14 -3.24 -20.45 3.52
C PHE A 14 -1.97 -19.94 4.19
N GLU A 15 -1.12 -19.23 3.44
CA GLU A 15 0.11 -18.61 3.95
C GLU A 15 -0.21 -17.27 4.62
N LYS A 16 0.17 -17.14 5.88
CA LYS A 16 -0.10 -15.95 6.72
C LYS A 16 0.45 -14.66 6.10
N GLU A 17 1.60 -14.72 5.42
CA GLU A 17 2.23 -13.57 4.78
C GLU A 17 1.40 -13.02 3.60
N ASN A 18 0.76 -13.91 2.84
CA ASN A 18 -0.06 -13.54 1.69
C ASN A 18 -1.37 -12.87 2.14
N PHE A 19 -1.92 -13.27 3.29
CA PHE A 19 -3.08 -12.60 3.88
C PHE A 19 -2.76 -11.14 4.25
N LEU A 20 -1.56 -10.89 4.80
CA LEU A 20 -1.13 -9.55 5.18
C LEU A 20 -0.93 -8.64 3.96
N LYS A 21 -0.37 -9.17 2.86
CA LYS A 21 -0.27 -8.46 1.58
C LYS A 21 -1.63 -8.15 0.96
N LEU A 22 -2.57 -9.08 1.07
CA LEU A 22 -3.93 -8.87 0.57
C LEU A 22 -4.64 -7.77 1.37
N ALA A 23 -4.44 -7.74 2.69
CA ALA A 23 -4.91 -6.66 3.55
C ALA A 23 -4.27 -5.30 3.19
N GLN A 24 -2.94 -5.25 2.98
CA GLN A 24 -2.23 -4.06 2.51
C GLN A 24 -2.80 -3.54 1.19
N LEU A 25 -3.13 -4.43 0.26
CA LEU A 25 -3.71 -4.07 -1.04
C LEU A 25 -5.12 -3.49 -0.89
N VAL A 26 -5.98 -4.13 -0.08
CA VAL A 26 -7.34 -3.63 0.18
C VAL A 26 -7.31 -2.27 0.88
N LEU A 27 -6.47 -2.11 1.92
CA LEU A 27 -6.32 -0.87 2.65
C LEU A 27 -5.71 0.25 1.80
N GLY A 28 -4.69 -0.07 1.01
CA GLY A 28 -4.05 0.86 0.07
C GLY A 28 -4.99 1.34 -1.03
N LEU A 29 -5.80 0.44 -1.61
CA LEU A 29 -6.82 0.79 -2.59
C LEU A 29 -7.96 1.61 -1.97
N ALA A 30 -8.43 1.26 -0.77
CA ALA A 30 -9.43 2.05 -0.06
C ALA A 30 -8.93 3.47 0.24
N SER A 31 -7.69 3.58 0.73
CA SER A 31 -6.99 4.86 0.95
C SER A 31 -6.89 5.67 -0.34
N LEU A 32 -6.59 5.04 -1.48
CA LEU A 32 -6.57 5.68 -2.80
C LEU A 32 -7.96 6.17 -3.21
N CYS A 33 -8.99 5.35 -3.06
CA CYS A 33 -10.37 5.71 -3.37
C CYS A 33 -10.84 6.91 -2.55
N PHE A 34 -10.48 7.00 -1.27
CA PHE A 34 -10.80 8.18 -0.46
C PHE A 34 -9.92 9.39 -0.78
N ALA A 35 -8.68 9.18 -1.21
CA ALA A 35 -7.79 10.28 -1.64
C ALA A 35 -8.23 10.90 -2.97
N VAL A 36 -8.74 10.10 -3.91
CA VAL A 36 -9.25 10.56 -5.22
C VAL A 36 -10.73 10.93 -5.14
N GLY A 37 -11.49 10.25 -4.28
CA GLY A 37 -12.90 10.49 -4.05
C GLY A 37 -13.13 11.92 -3.59
N CYS A 38 -14.18 12.53 -4.12
CA CYS A 38 -14.61 13.83 -3.67
C CYS A 38 -15.70 13.69 -2.59
N PHE A 39 -15.72 14.62 -1.64
CA PHE A 39 -16.72 14.70 -0.60
C PHE A 39 -17.51 16.00 -0.74
N PRO A 40 -18.85 15.95 -0.66
CA PRO A 40 -19.66 17.18 -0.73
C PRO A 40 -19.28 18.12 0.43
N ASN A 41 -19.11 19.40 0.13
CA ASN A 41 -18.88 20.43 1.14
C ASN A 41 -19.84 21.62 0.95
N THR A 42 -19.96 22.46 1.97
CA THR A 42 -20.69 23.73 1.96
C THR A 42 -20.27 24.68 0.82
N VAL A 43 -19.05 24.52 0.28
CA VAL A 43 -18.53 25.33 -0.85
C VAL A 43 -18.78 24.69 -2.22
N PHE A 44 -18.87 23.36 -2.29
CA PHE A 44 -19.10 22.61 -3.54
C PHE A 44 -20.24 21.61 -3.33
N LEU A 45 -21.44 22.00 -3.78
CA LEU A 45 -22.66 21.18 -3.72
C LEU A 45 -22.59 19.94 -4.63
N TYR A 46 -21.78 20.00 -5.69
CA TYR A 46 -21.63 18.91 -6.64
C TYR A 46 -20.22 18.34 -6.59
N CYS A 47 -20.16 17.02 -6.65
CA CYS A 47 -18.93 16.28 -6.54
C CYS A 47 -18.26 16.12 -7.90
N GLU A 48 -17.43 17.08 -8.27
CA GLU A 48 -16.49 16.88 -9.37
C GLU A 48 -15.21 16.28 -8.78
N ALA A 49 -14.73 15.17 -9.34
CA ALA A 49 -13.49 14.50 -8.92
C ALA A 49 -12.26 15.39 -9.23
N ARG A 50 -12.08 16.43 -8.41
CA ARG A 50 -11.01 17.43 -8.54
C ARG A 50 -10.05 17.27 -7.36
N LEU A 51 -8.79 17.05 -7.68
CA LEU A 51 -7.71 17.09 -6.71
C LEU A 51 -7.49 18.56 -6.29
N PHE A 52 -7.70 18.85 -5.01
CA PHE A 52 -7.72 20.23 -4.51
C PHE A 52 -6.31 20.73 -4.12
N SER A 53 -5.39 19.82 -3.80
CA SER A 53 -4.05 20.19 -3.32
C SER A 53 -2.96 19.28 -3.87
N GLY A 54 -1.74 19.84 -4.02
CA GLY A 54 -0.55 19.06 -4.36
C GLY A 54 -0.23 17.98 -3.32
N ASN A 55 -0.55 18.22 -2.05
CA ASN A 55 -0.40 17.24 -0.98
C ASN A 55 -1.32 16.02 -1.20
N GLN A 56 -2.58 16.26 -1.57
CA GLN A 56 -3.53 15.20 -1.90
C GLN A 56 -3.09 14.40 -3.14
N LEU A 57 -2.55 15.09 -4.16
CA LEU A 57 -1.97 14.43 -5.34
C LEU A 57 -0.76 13.56 -4.99
N PHE A 58 0.15 14.06 -4.16
CA PHE A 58 1.31 13.30 -3.68
C PHE A 58 0.88 12.02 -2.93
N LEU A 59 -0.10 12.15 -2.02
CA LEU A 59 -0.64 11.01 -1.30
C LEU A 59 -1.33 9.99 -2.22
N ALA A 60 -2.13 10.45 -3.18
CA ALA A 60 -2.81 9.58 -4.12
C ALA A 60 -1.81 8.84 -5.04
N CYS A 61 -0.92 9.56 -5.72
CA CYS A 61 -0.04 8.97 -6.72
C CYS A 61 1.20 8.30 -6.12
N CYS A 62 1.93 8.99 -5.24
CA CYS A 62 3.24 8.55 -4.78
C CYS A 62 3.17 7.60 -3.58
N VAL A 63 2.19 7.78 -2.67
CA VAL A 63 2.08 6.96 -1.47
C VAL A 63 1.12 5.79 -1.69
N ASN A 64 -0.13 6.07 -2.06
CA ASN A 64 -1.12 5.01 -2.22
C ASN A 64 -0.95 4.27 -3.55
N GLY A 65 -0.90 5.00 -4.67
CA GLY A 65 -0.89 4.43 -6.02
C GLY A 65 0.36 3.59 -6.32
N PHE A 66 1.54 4.17 -6.14
CA PHE A 66 2.81 3.49 -6.40
C PHE A 66 2.97 2.22 -5.55
N PHE A 67 2.74 2.32 -4.25
CA PHE A 67 2.92 1.16 -3.37
C PHE A 67 1.85 0.11 -3.61
N ALA A 68 0.58 0.46 -3.81
CA ALA A 68 -0.47 -0.50 -4.13
C ALA A 68 -0.21 -1.26 -5.44
N LEU A 69 0.31 -0.58 -6.46
CA LEU A 69 0.71 -1.22 -7.72
C LEU A 69 1.83 -2.24 -7.50
N ILE A 70 2.84 -1.90 -6.71
CA ILE A 70 3.92 -2.84 -6.40
C ILE A 70 3.42 -3.99 -5.53
N THR A 71 2.53 -3.75 -4.55
CA THR A 71 1.91 -4.84 -3.76
C THR A 71 1.14 -5.79 -4.67
N LEU A 72 0.43 -5.25 -5.68
CA LEU A 72 -0.30 -6.03 -6.67
C LEU A 72 0.65 -6.90 -7.50
N LEU A 73 1.78 -6.34 -7.95
CA LEU A 73 2.78 -7.12 -8.69
C LEU A 73 3.41 -8.22 -7.82
N LEU A 74 3.75 -7.93 -6.56
CA LEU A 74 4.32 -8.90 -5.63
C LEU A 74 3.32 -10.01 -5.28
N THR A 75 2.05 -9.66 -5.05
CA THR A 75 0.99 -10.65 -4.78
C THR A 75 0.73 -11.55 -5.99
N LEU A 76 0.72 -11.00 -7.21
CA LEU A 76 0.66 -11.80 -8.43
C LEU A 76 1.90 -12.70 -8.58
N ALA A 77 3.08 -12.22 -8.21
CA ALA A 77 4.30 -13.01 -8.26
C ALA A 77 4.25 -14.22 -7.32
N HIS A 78 3.73 -14.05 -6.11
CA HIS A 78 3.49 -15.15 -5.17
C HIS A 78 2.38 -16.10 -5.63
N LEU A 79 1.30 -15.57 -6.19
CA LEU A 79 0.21 -16.39 -6.75
C LEU A 79 0.70 -17.29 -7.90
N CYS A 80 1.66 -16.81 -8.68
CA CYS A 80 2.21 -17.49 -9.85
C CYS A 80 3.46 -18.34 -9.56
N SER A 81 3.86 -18.52 -8.29
CA SER A 81 5.11 -19.21 -7.90
C SER A 81 6.36 -18.64 -8.59
N LEU A 82 6.33 -17.35 -8.99
CA LEU A 82 7.43 -16.74 -9.75
C LEU A 82 8.72 -16.69 -8.92
N HIS A 83 8.60 -16.71 -7.59
CA HIS A 83 9.72 -16.86 -6.67
C HIS A 83 10.55 -18.13 -6.95
N ASP A 84 9.89 -19.25 -7.24
CA ASP A 84 10.56 -20.54 -7.49
C ASP A 84 11.13 -20.64 -8.92
N VAL A 85 10.54 -19.88 -9.85
CA VAL A 85 11.01 -19.82 -11.25
C VAL A 85 12.27 -18.97 -11.37
N TYR A 86 12.37 -17.92 -10.57
CA TYR A 86 13.45 -16.94 -10.61
C TYR A 86 14.38 -17.06 -9.38
N TYR A 87 15.06 -18.20 -9.23
CA TYR A 87 16.13 -18.41 -8.23
C TYR A 87 17.25 -17.36 -8.25
N HIS A 88 17.32 -16.52 -9.28
CA HIS A 88 18.32 -15.45 -9.41
C HIS A 88 18.01 -14.21 -8.56
N TYR A 89 16.75 -14.00 -8.16
CA TYR A 89 16.36 -12.85 -7.36
C TYR A 89 16.19 -13.25 -5.89
N ASN A 90 16.88 -12.54 -5.00
CA ASN A 90 16.68 -12.67 -3.56
C ASN A 90 15.37 -11.97 -3.15
N PHE A 91 14.25 -12.57 -3.54
CA PHE A 91 12.89 -12.09 -3.25
C PHE A 91 12.67 -11.78 -1.76
N PRO A 92 13.16 -12.60 -0.81
CA PRO A 92 13.12 -12.28 0.62
C PRO A 92 13.66 -10.89 0.98
N MET A 93 14.83 -10.56 0.41
CA MET A 93 15.48 -9.28 0.63
C MET A 93 14.74 -8.13 -0.06
N LEU A 94 14.21 -8.37 -1.26
CA LEU A 94 13.40 -7.40 -1.98
C LEU A 94 12.15 -7.02 -1.18
N GLU A 95 11.45 -7.99 -0.61
CA GLU A 95 10.24 -7.73 0.18
C GLU A 95 10.53 -7.04 1.51
N LYS A 96 11.67 -7.35 2.15
CA LYS A 96 12.15 -6.60 3.32
C LYS A 96 12.37 -5.13 3.00
N LEU A 97 13.10 -4.85 1.91
CA LEU A 97 13.39 -3.48 1.51
C LEU A 97 12.12 -2.74 1.09
N TYR A 98 11.25 -3.39 0.32
CA TYR A 98 9.97 -2.84 -0.10
C TYR A 98 9.06 -2.47 1.08
N THR A 99 8.85 -3.38 2.04
CA THR A 99 7.99 -3.13 3.21
C THR A 99 8.54 -2.04 4.11
N SER A 100 9.87 -1.96 4.30
CA SER A 100 10.53 -0.85 5.00
C SER A 100 10.34 0.48 4.26
N MET A 101 10.54 0.52 2.95
CA MET A 101 10.34 1.73 2.14
C MET A 101 8.88 2.18 2.15
N ALA A 102 7.93 1.24 2.06
CA ALA A 102 6.50 1.51 2.15
C ALA A 102 6.17 2.13 3.52
N THR A 103 6.68 1.56 4.61
CA THR A 103 6.47 2.09 5.96
C THR A 103 6.96 3.54 6.08
N LEU A 104 8.15 3.84 5.56
CA LEU A 104 8.68 5.21 5.57
C LEU A 104 7.84 6.17 4.72
N ALA A 105 7.45 5.76 3.51
CA ALA A 105 6.66 6.58 2.61
C ALA A 105 5.25 6.87 3.16
N TYR A 106 4.59 5.87 3.75
CA TYR A 106 3.33 6.08 4.46
C TYR A 106 3.51 6.95 5.71
N GLY A 107 4.65 6.87 6.40
CA GLY A 107 4.98 7.76 7.52
C GLY A 107 5.11 9.22 7.08
N VAL A 108 5.81 9.47 5.97
CA VAL A 108 5.88 10.82 5.37
C VAL A 108 4.50 11.28 4.92
N GLY A 109 3.72 10.41 4.26
CA GLY A 109 2.35 10.69 3.85
C GLY A 109 1.46 11.09 5.04
N PHE A 110 1.58 10.40 6.16
CA PHE A 110 0.86 10.72 7.39
C PHE A 110 1.23 12.11 7.95
N CYS A 111 2.52 12.47 7.98
CA CYS A 111 2.95 13.81 8.37
C CYS A 111 2.36 14.89 7.46
N VAL A 112 2.36 14.65 6.13
CA VAL A 112 1.76 15.57 5.15
C VAL A 112 0.24 15.70 5.35
N LEU A 113 -0.45 14.60 5.65
CA LEU A 113 -1.88 14.62 5.98
C LEU A 113 -2.16 15.46 7.22
N LEU A 114 -1.40 15.27 8.30
CA LEU A 114 -1.59 16.03 9.54
C LEU A 114 -1.42 17.54 9.32
N ILE A 115 -0.38 17.97 8.59
CA ILE A 115 -0.18 19.38 8.26
C ILE A 115 -1.34 19.92 7.41
N SER A 116 -1.85 19.10 6.49
CA SER A 116 -2.97 19.49 5.61
C SER A 116 -4.30 19.63 6.38
N VAL A 117 -4.52 18.87 7.45
CA VAL A 117 -5.71 19.00 8.31
C VAL A 117 -5.76 20.37 8.99
N PHE A 118 -4.63 20.82 9.55
CA PHE A 118 -4.58 22.10 10.27
C PHE A 118 -4.78 23.31 9.36
N THR A 119 -4.50 23.16 8.07
CA THR A 119 -4.57 24.26 7.09
C THR A 119 -5.85 24.26 6.27
N SER A 120 -6.62 23.17 6.25
CA SER A 120 -7.83 23.07 5.42
C SER A 120 -9.13 23.27 6.22
N PRO A 121 -10.16 23.90 5.62
CA PRO A 121 -11.49 23.97 6.21
C PRO A 121 -12.31 22.65 6.10
N PHE A 122 -11.78 21.60 5.47
CA PHE A 122 -12.51 20.38 5.07
C PHE A 122 -12.22 19.16 5.97
N VAL A 123 -12.38 19.30 7.30
CA VAL A 123 -11.90 18.33 8.29
C VAL A 123 -12.43 16.90 8.09
N ALA A 124 -13.70 16.71 7.69
CA ALA A 124 -14.32 15.39 7.57
C ALA A 124 -13.70 14.50 6.48
N GLN A 125 -13.29 15.07 5.34
CA GLN A 125 -12.65 14.33 4.25
C GLN A 125 -11.28 13.77 4.68
N TRP A 126 -10.52 14.56 5.44
CA TRP A 126 -9.20 14.14 5.89
C TRP A 126 -9.26 13.02 6.92
N ILE A 127 -10.30 12.93 7.76
CA ILE A 127 -10.41 11.90 8.79
C ILE A 127 -10.40 10.50 8.18
N LEU A 128 -11.18 10.24 7.13
CA LEU A 128 -11.21 8.93 6.48
C LEU A 128 -9.86 8.61 5.83
N ILE A 129 -9.27 9.56 5.11
CA ILE A 129 -7.95 9.38 4.49
C ILE A 129 -6.90 9.08 5.56
N ILE A 130 -6.92 9.77 6.71
CA ILE A 130 -6.00 9.56 7.83
C ILE A 130 -6.16 8.19 8.43
N VAL A 131 -7.40 7.76 8.72
CA VAL A 131 -7.67 6.45 9.32
C VAL A 131 -7.19 5.33 8.42
N PHE A 132 -7.50 5.39 7.12
CA PHE A 132 -7.05 4.37 6.18
C PHE A 132 -5.55 4.43 5.94
N ASN A 133 -4.95 5.62 5.83
CA ASN A 133 -3.49 5.74 5.67
C ASN A 133 -2.74 5.20 6.90
N LEU A 134 -3.25 5.46 8.11
CA LEU A 134 -2.69 4.94 9.36
C LEU A 134 -2.87 3.41 9.47
N ALA A 135 -4.01 2.87 9.05
CA ALA A 135 -4.21 1.43 8.99
C ALA A 135 -3.23 0.77 8.00
N THR A 136 -3.04 1.37 6.83
CA THR A 136 -2.08 0.90 5.83
C THR A 136 -0.65 1.00 6.34
N LEU A 137 -0.26 2.11 6.98
CA LEU A 137 1.01 2.26 7.67
C LEU A 137 1.23 1.14 8.70
N GLY A 138 0.25 0.88 9.56
CA GLY A 138 0.31 -0.18 10.56
C GLY A 138 0.49 -1.56 9.94
N SER A 139 -0.20 -1.83 8.82
CA SER A 139 -0.07 -3.11 8.10
C SER A 139 1.32 -3.30 7.48
N TYR A 140 1.93 -2.26 6.91
CA TYR A 140 3.30 -2.31 6.38
C TYR A 140 4.35 -2.36 7.48
N ALA A 141 4.16 -1.61 8.57
CA ALA A 141 5.06 -1.61 9.71
C ALA A 141 5.09 -2.98 10.40
N TYR A 142 3.92 -3.62 10.54
CA TYR A 142 3.81 -4.96 11.10
C TYR A 142 4.45 -6.02 10.17
N ASP A 143 4.25 -5.92 8.86
CA ASP A 143 4.89 -6.80 7.88
C ASP A 143 6.42 -6.65 7.88
N ALA A 144 6.91 -5.41 7.86
CA ALA A 144 8.33 -5.12 7.99
C ALA A 144 8.87 -5.69 9.31
N TYR A 145 8.20 -5.46 10.43
CA TYR A 145 8.60 -6.03 11.72
C TYR A 145 8.72 -7.56 11.64
N LEU A 146 7.69 -8.26 11.16
CA LEU A 146 7.72 -9.72 11.02
C LEU A 146 8.88 -10.19 10.13
N ARG A 147 9.10 -9.55 8.97
CA ARG A 147 10.20 -9.90 8.06
C ARG A 147 11.57 -9.66 8.68
N TRP A 148 11.74 -8.63 9.49
CA TRP A 148 13.01 -8.34 10.14
C TRP A 148 13.24 -9.18 11.41
N LYS A 149 12.19 -9.60 12.11
CA LYS A 149 12.27 -10.35 13.39
C LYS A 149 12.12 -11.86 13.26
N CYS A 150 11.23 -12.35 12.40
CA CYS A 150 10.81 -13.75 12.38
C CYS A 150 11.58 -14.62 11.39
N GLU A 151 12.06 -14.11 10.25
CA GLU A 151 12.87 -14.88 9.30
C GLU A 151 13.52 -13.98 8.25
N TYR A 152 14.86 -13.95 8.17
CA TYR A 152 15.64 -14.81 7.26
C TYR A 152 17.04 -14.87 7.87
N VAL A 153 17.21 -15.74 8.88
CA VAL A 153 18.50 -16.40 9.11
C VAL A 153 18.45 -17.61 8.18
N LEU A 154 18.97 -17.44 6.98
CA LEU A 154 19.25 -18.51 6.03
C LEU A 154 20.73 -18.40 5.69
#